data_AF-K1UFH3-F1
#
_entry.id   AF-K1UFH3-F1
#
_cell.length_a   1.000
_cell.length_b   1.000
_cell.length_c   1.000
_cell.angle_alpha   90.00
_cell.angle_beta   90.00
_cell.angle_gamma   90.00
#
_symmetry.space_group_name_H-M   'P 1'
#
loop_
_entity.id
_entity.type
_entity.pdbx_description
1 polymer ?
#
loop_
_entity_poly.entity_id
_entity_poly.type
_entity_poly.pdbx_seq_one_letter_code
_entity_poly.pdbx_strand_id
1 'polypeptide(L)'
;GITDYSKSESNLAIFKDRQYIVSTPEFLSIYDGETGEETDRTDLKPSKEPLSDWSYRYSDTGRLTKRASHYLFGLAYLDGVTPSVVMVRGAWDNVRAAAWHIEDGKFKEDWVHNTENKDDVNSIWGACNHNLVTVDVDFDGKDEILSGPMAIDHDGSEMYAVKVYDNDGNAQKLAHGDAFDVAKTDPDFNGYMTWACHETSQLMANIEYHDARTGEVQWGYSKNKDTGRSRSADIDPTHKGFEVWGSTATIPANISGENIADTWNGLNSENLTVPLT
;
A
#
# COMPACT_ATOMS: atom_id res chain seq x y z
N GLY A 1 8.06 -32.92 6.91
CA GLY A 1 7.91 -32.11 5.68
C GLY A 1 6.44 -32.08 5.32
N ILE A 2 5.91 -30.89 5.03
CA ILE A 2 4.46 -30.64 4.84
C ILE A 2 3.87 -31.60 3.80
N THR A 3 2.90 -32.42 4.21
CA THR A 3 2.18 -33.38 3.33
C THR A 3 0.80 -32.89 2.91
N ASP A 4 0.34 -31.76 3.47
CA ASP A 4 -1.03 -31.25 3.28
C ASP A 4 -1.21 -30.52 1.93
N TYR A 5 -0.12 -30.24 1.22
CA TYR A 5 -0.15 -29.72 -0.14
C TYR A 5 -0.02 -30.85 -1.15
N SER A 6 -1.15 -31.31 -1.68
CA SER A 6 -1.13 -32.06 -2.94
C SER A 6 -1.35 -31.08 -4.11
N LYS A 7 -0.41 -31.05 -5.06
CA LYS A 7 -0.61 -30.39 -6.36
C LYS A 7 -1.52 -31.29 -7.20
N SER A 8 -2.78 -31.38 -6.80
CA SER A 8 -3.85 -32.05 -7.54
C SER A 8 -4.51 -31.05 -8.49
N GLU A 9 -4.88 -31.48 -9.70
CA GLU A 9 -5.68 -30.66 -10.62
C GLU A 9 -7.01 -30.22 -9.99
N SER A 10 -7.54 -30.99 -9.04
CA SER A 10 -8.74 -30.63 -8.27
C SER A 10 -8.59 -29.35 -7.44
N ASN A 11 -7.36 -28.89 -7.20
CA ASN A 11 -7.05 -27.73 -6.37
C ASN A 11 -6.77 -26.46 -7.19
N LEU A 12 -6.89 -26.56 -8.52
CA LEU A 12 -6.54 -25.51 -9.46
C LEU A 12 -7.75 -25.00 -10.24
N ALA A 13 -7.89 -23.68 -10.36
CA ALA A 13 -8.68 -23.07 -11.41
C ALA A 13 -7.78 -22.88 -12.65
N ILE A 14 -8.04 -23.65 -13.71
CA ILE A 14 -7.22 -23.69 -14.92
C ILE A 14 -7.88 -22.86 -16.03
N PHE A 15 -7.14 -21.91 -16.57
CA PHE A 15 -7.51 -21.12 -17.74
C PHE A 15 -6.49 -21.35 -18.86
N LYS A 16 -6.78 -20.84 -20.06
CA LYS A 16 -5.90 -21.01 -21.23
C LYS A 16 -4.48 -20.48 -21.01
N ASP A 17 -4.34 -19.40 -20.24
CA ASP A 17 -3.10 -18.61 -20.09
C ASP A 17 -2.58 -18.53 -18.65
N ARG A 18 -3.29 -19.10 -17.67
CA ARG A 18 -2.96 -18.99 -16.24
C ARG A 18 -3.63 -20.08 -15.41
N GLN A 19 -3.12 -20.30 -14.21
CA GLN A 19 -3.70 -21.20 -13.21
C GLN A 19 -3.69 -20.51 -11.84
N TYR A 20 -4.69 -20.77 -11.01
CA TYR A 20 -4.71 -20.31 -9.62
C TYR A 20 -4.92 -21.47 -8.67
N ILE A 21 -4.24 -21.43 -7.51
CA ILE A 21 -4.51 -22.34 -6.39
C ILE A 21 -5.78 -21.84 -5.69
N VAL A 22 -6.86 -22.59 -5.84
CA VAL A 22 -8.16 -22.28 -5.22
C VAL A 22 -8.43 -23.10 -3.97
N SER A 23 -7.63 -24.13 -3.70
CA SER A 23 -7.77 -24.94 -2.49
C SER A 23 -7.48 -24.13 -1.22
N THR A 24 -8.21 -24.49 -0.17
CA THR A 24 -7.91 -24.22 1.25
C THR A 24 -7.48 -25.54 1.90
N PRO A 25 -6.80 -25.52 3.07
CA PRO A 25 -6.40 -24.35 3.86
C PRO A 25 -5.18 -23.58 3.30
N GLU A 26 -4.99 -22.36 3.80
CA GLU A 26 -3.80 -21.52 3.60
C GLU A 26 -3.17 -21.26 4.98
N PHE A 27 -1.84 -21.22 5.07
CA PHE A 27 -1.12 -21.15 6.34
C PHE A 27 -0.05 -20.05 6.34
N LEU A 28 0.21 -19.49 7.52
CA LEU A 28 1.39 -18.68 7.83
C LEU A 28 2.27 -19.47 8.79
N SER A 29 3.56 -19.62 8.48
CA SER A 29 4.50 -20.47 9.22
C SER A 29 5.73 -19.69 9.68
N ILE A 30 6.21 -20.00 10.89
CA ILE A 30 7.52 -19.57 11.39
C ILE A 30 8.53 -20.67 11.07
N TYR A 31 9.66 -20.28 10.50
CA TYR A 31 10.80 -21.16 10.29
C TYR A 31 11.97 -20.67 11.11
N ASP A 32 12.68 -21.60 11.73
CA ASP A 32 13.99 -21.33 12.33
C ASP A 32 14.98 -20.93 11.22
N GLY A 33 15.61 -19.77 11.38
CA GLY A 33 16.45 -19.18 10.34
C GLY A 33 17.77 -19.93 10.09
N GLU A 34 18.26 -20.70 11.07
CA GLU A 34 19.50 -21.46 10.94
C GLU A 34 19.27 -22.85 10.33
N THR A 35 18.18 -23.51 10.74
CA THR A 35 17.91 -24.91 10.42
C THR A 35 16.85 -25.10 9.33
N GLY A 36 15.97 -24.12 9.13
CA GLY A 36 14.81 -24.23 8.27
C GLY A 36 13.70 -25.15 8.83
N GLU A 37 13.75 -25.50 10.13
CA GLU A 37 12.68 -26.22 10.80
C GLU A 37 11.45 -25.32 10.99
N GLU A 38 10.25 -25.84 10.72
CA GLU A 38 9.01 -25.14 11.04
C GLU A 38 8.73 -25.22 12.54
N THR A 39 8.75 -24.08 13.23
CA THR A 39 8.64 -24.00 14.69
C THR A 39 7.22 -23.66 15.14
N ASP A 40 6.46 -22.98 14.29
CA ASP A 40 5.05 -22.69 14.52
C ASP A 40 4.27 -22.44 13.22
N ARG A 41 2.94 -22.55 13.30
CA ARG A 41 2.03 -22.30 12.20
C ARG A 41 0.68 -21.81 12.70
N THR A 42 0.07 -20.90 11.95
CA THR A 42 -1.34 -20.52 12.08
C THR A 42 -2.06 -20.58 10.73
N ASP A 43 -3.39 -20.54 10.74
CA ASP A 43 -4.19 -20.33 9.53
C ASP A 43 -3.89 -18.93 8.96
N LEU A 44 -3.74 -18.84 7.64
CA LEU A 44 -3.53 -17.57 6.96
C LEU A 44 -4.83 -16.75 7.00
N LYS A 45 -4.82 -15.68 7.78
CA LYS A 45 -5.89 -14.66 7.74
C LYS A 45 -5.38 -13.40 7.04
N PRO A 46 -6.27 -12.56 6.50
CA PRO A 46 -7.68 -12.82 6.25
C PRO A 46 -7.87 -13.96 5.24
N SER A 47 -8.90 -14.78 5.43
CA SER A 47 -9.21 -15.90 4.52
C SER A 47 -9.61 -15.40 3.13
N LYS A 48 -9.26 -16.13 2.06
CA LYS A 48 -9.83 -15.88 0.72
C LYS A 48 -11.29 -16.26 0.61
N GLU A 49 -11.79 -17.12 1.49
CA GLU A 49 -13.16 -17.58 1.40
C GLU A 49 -14.13 -16.70 2.20
N PRO A 50 -15.36 -16.51 1.69
CA PRO A 50 -15.82 -16.91 0.35
C PRO A 50 -15.25 -16.01 -0.75
N LEU A 51 -14.86 -16.58 -1.90
CA LEU A 51 -14.28 -15.81 -3.02
C LEU A 51 -15.17 -14.64 -3.50
N SER A 52 -16.49 -14.72 -3.32
CA SER A 52 -17.45 -13.67 -3.67
C SER A 52 -17.19 -12.34 -2.94
N ASP A 53 -16.51 -12.37 -1.80
CA ASP A 53 -16.25 -11.17 -1.01
C ASP A 53 -15.18 -10.29 -1.62
N TRP A 54 -14.35 -10.83 -2.52
CA TRP A 54 -13.21 -10.10 -3.09
C TRP A 54 -13.61 -9.12 -4.18
N SER A 55 -14.84 -9.20 -4.68
CA SER A 55 -15.42 -8.18 -5.55
C SER A 55 -16.89 -8.44 -5.81
N TYR A 56 -17.75 -7.47 -5.51
CA TYR A 56 -19.14 -7.48 -5.98
C TYR A 56 -19.26 -7.27 -7.51
N ARG A 57 -18.17 -6.82 -8.17
CA ARG A 57 -18.13 -6.50 -9.60
C ARG A 57 -17.91 -7.74 -10.48
N TYR A 58 -17.45 -8.85 -9.91
CA TYR A 58 -17.12 -10.07 -10.64
C TYR A 58 -17.78 -11.29 -10.02
N SER A 59 -18.13 -12.25 -10.87
CA SER A 59 -18.62 -13.56 -10.48
C SER A 59 -17.72 -14.70 -10.95
N ASP A 60 -16.69 -14.41 -11.76
CA ASP A 60 -15.79 -15.42 -12.30
C ASP A 60 -14.68 -15.76 -11.30
N THR A 61 -14.44 -17.07 -11.11
CA THR A 61 -13.45 -17.59 -10.17
C THR A 61 -12.04 -17.05 -10.43
N GLY A 62 -11.67 -16.81 -11.69
CA GLY A 62 -10.32 -16.36 -12.05
C GLY A 62 -10.01 -14.96 -11.55
N ARG A 63 -10.90 -14.00 -11.80
CA ARG A 63 -10.73 -12.61 -11.34
C ARG A 63 -10.87 -12.48 -9.83
N LEU A 64 -11.79 -13.22 -9.22
CA LEU A 64 -11.96 -13.25 -7.78
C LEU A 64 -10.72 -13.83 -7.10
N THR A 65 -10.21 -14.98 -7.59
CA THR A 65 -8.99 -15.59 -7.04
C THR A 65 -7.78 -14.68 -7.22
N LYS A 66 -7.62 -14.02 -8.38
CA LYS A 66 -6.53 -13.05 -8.59
C LYS A 66 -6.52 -11.93 -7.56
N ARG A 67 -7.71 -11.42 -7.21
CA ARG A 67 -7.87 -10.35 -6.22
C ARG A 67 -7.64 -10.86 -4.80
N ALA A 68 -8.12 -12.05 -4.49
CA ALA A 68 -7.87 -12.74 -3.24
C ALA A 68 -6.41 -13.21 -3.07
N SER A 69 -5.59 -13.22 -4.12
CA SER A 69 -4.22 -13.74 -4.08
C SER A 69 -3.16 -12.64 -4.18
N HIS A 70 -3.53 -11.40 -3.86
CA HIS A 70 -2.56 -10.32 -3.69
C HIS A 70 -2.21 -10.19 -2.22
N TYR A 71 -0.92 -10.20 -1.90
CA TYR A 71 -0.43 -10.21 -0.53
C TYR A 71 0.72 -9.22 -0.39
N LEU A 72 0.69 -8.45 0.68
CA LEU A 72 1.80 -7.66 1.17
C LEU A 72 2.10 -8.09 2.60
N PHE A 73 3.39 -8.14 2.96
CA PHE A 73 3.84 -8.46 4.30
C PHE A 73 4.76 -7.35 4.79
N GLY A 74 4.62 -7.01 6.06
CA GLY A 74 5.43 -6.01 6.76
C GLY A 74 5.72 -6.42 8.19
N LEU A 75 6.62 -5.68 8.82
CA LEU A 75 6.83 -5.72 10.27
C LEU A 75 6.45 -4.35 10.83
N ALA A 76 5.67 -4.32 11.91
CA ALA A 76 5.22 -3.11 12.59
C ALA A 76 5.36 -3.28 14.10
N TYR A 77 5.79 -2.25 14.79
CA TYR A 77 5.78 -2.19 16.26
C TYR A 77 4.40 -1.68 16.72
N LEU A 78 3.38 -2.55 16.65
CA LEU A 78 1.98 -2.18 16.92
C LEU A 78 1.71 -1.85 18.40
N ASP A 79 2.55 -2.33 19.32
CA ASP A 79 2.55 -1.96 20.74
C ASP A 79 3.67 -0.92 21.07
N GLY A 80 4.44 -0.51 20.06
CA GLY A 80 5.60 0.37 20.17
C GLY A 80 6.89 -0.28 20.66
N VAL A 81 6.90 -1.61 20.89
CA VAL A 81 8.00 -2.32 21.57
C VAL A 81 8.33 -3.67 20.95
N THR A 82 7.32 -4.48 20.61
CA THR A 82 7.41 -5.82 20.07
C THR A 82 7.06 -5.81 18.59
N PRO A 83 7.91 -6.38 17.71
CA PRO A 83 7.57 -6.46 16.29
C PRO A 83 6.44 -7.47 16.06
N SER A 84 5.38 -7.01 15.38
CA SER A 84 4.31 -7.82 14.82
C SER A 84 4.52 -8.03 13.33
N VAL A 85 4.16 -9.21 12.83
CA VAL A 85 3.98 -9.49 11.41
C VAL A 85 2.62 -8.94 11.00
N VAL A 86 2.61 -8.08 9.99
CA VAL A 86 1.40 -7.55 9.38
C VAL A 86 1.26 -8.13 7.98
N MET A 87 0.03 -8.51 7.62
CA MET A 87 -0.33 -8.94 6.29
C MET A 87 -1.51 -8.13 5.78
N VAL A 88 -1.37 -7.59 4.56
CA VAL A 88 -2.47 -7.00 3.80
C VAL A 88 -2.79 -7.93 2.63
N ARG A 89 -4.08 -8.20 2.42
CA ARG A 89 -4.60 -9.07 1.37
C ARG A 89 -5.58 -8.30 0.50
N GLY A 90 -5.39 -8.36 -0.81
CA GLY A 90 -6.18 -7.58 -1.78
C GLY A 90 -5.52 -6.27 -2.18
N ALA A 91 -6.13 -5.56 -3.15
CA ALA A 91 -5.63 -4.28 -3.68
C ALA A 91 -6.74 -3.49 -4.39
N TRP A 92 -7.29 -4.08 -5.45
CA TRP A 92 -8.18 -3.39 -6.42
C TRP A 92 -9.66 -3.32 -6.04
N ASP A 93 -10.09 -4.21 -5.14
CA ASP A 93 -11.47 -4.33 -4.66
C ASP A 93 -11.41 -4.54 -3.15
N ASN A 94 -11.79 -5.70 -2.62
CA ASN A 94 -11.68 -5.93 -1.19
C ASN A 94 -10.22 -5.83 -0.72
N VAL A 95 -10.01 -5.08 0.36
CA VAL A 95 -8.75 -5.00 1.10
C VAL A 95 -9.05 -5.49 2.51
N ARG A 96 -8.24 -6.42 3.00
CA ARG A 96 -8.34 -6.99 4.34
C ARG A 96 -6.93 -7.04 4.92
N ALA A 97 -6.81 -7.04 6.24
CA ALA A 97 -5.51 -7.15 6.89
C ALA A 97 -5.59 -7.99 8.17
N ALA A 98 -4.46 -8.48 8.63
CA ALA A 98 -4.32 -9.13 9.92
C ALA A 98 -2.90 -8.92 10.46
N ALA A 99 -2.77 -8.96 11.78
CA ALA A 99 -1.49 -8.84 12.45
C ALA A 99 -1.31 -9.89 13.55
N TRP A 100 -0.06 -10.28 13.76
CA TRP A 100 0.35 -11.20 14.82
C TRP A 100 1.70 -10.80 15.39
N HIS A 101 1.81 -10.71 16.71
CA HIS A 101 3.10 -10.75 17.37
C HIS A 101 3.53 -12.20 17.65
N ILE A 102 4.80 -12.36 18.01
CA ILE A 102 5.36 -13.65 18.43
C ILE A 102 5.59 -13.60 19.94
N GLU A 103 4.89 -14.48 20.67
CA GLU A 103 5.06 -14.66 22.11
C GLU A 103 5.44 -16.12 22.38
N ASP A 104 6.52 -16.34 23.14
CA ASP A 104 7.05 -17.68 23.46
C ASP A 104 7.26 -18.58 22.22
N GLY A 105 7.70 -17.97 21.11
CA GLY A 105 7.93 -18.66 19.84
C GLY A 105 6.67 -19.09 19.10
N LYS A 106 5.51 -18.53 19.46
CA LYS A 106 4.19 -18.84 18.88
C LYS A 106 3.52 -17.59 18.34
N PHE A 107 2.78 -17.74 17.24
CA PHE A 107 1.92 -16.66 16.74
C PHE A 107 0.83 -16.33 17.76
N LYS A 108 0.64 -15.03 18.02
CA LYS A 108 -0.49 -14.48 18.76
C LYS A 108 -1.16 -13.43 17.89
N GLU A 109 -2.43 -13.64 17.60
CA GLU A 109 -3.21 -12.70 16.79
C GLU A 109 -3.47 -11.42 17.56
N ASP A 110 -3.08 -10.29 16.96
CA ASP A 110 -3.36 -8.95 17.47
C ASP A 110 -4.77 -8.54 17.03
N TRP A 111 -4.99 -8.52 15.71
CA TRP A 111 -6.27 -8.13 15.11
C TRP A 111 -6.44 -8.70 13.71
N VAL A 112 -7.70 -8.65 13.24
CA VAL A 112 -8.09 -8.97 11.86
C VAL A 112 -9.05 -7.88 11.38
N HIS A 113 -8.68 -7.20 10.30
CA HIS A 113 -9.48 -6.18 9.63
C HIS A 113 -10.13 -6.69 8.36
N ASN A 114 -11.38 -6.30 8.12
CA ASN A 114 -12.10 -6.62 6.89
C ASN A 114 -12.88 -5.40 6.39
N THR A 115 -12.74 -5.08 5.11
CA THR A 115 -13.65 -4.15 4.43
C THR A 115 -14.95 -4.85 4.03
N GLU A 116 -16.06 -4.10 4.05
CA GLU A 116 -17.30 -4.55 3.43
C GLU A 116 -17.11 -4.74 1.91
N ASN A 117 -17.83 -5.68 1.30
CA ASN A 117 -17.78 -5.89 -0.15
C ASN A 117 -18.65 -4.86 -0.90
N LYS A 118 -18.34 -3.57 -0.71
CA LYS A 118 -18.99 -2.42 -1.34
C LYS A 118 -17.97 -1.31 -1.52
N ASP A 119 -18.18 -0.47 -2.53
CA ASP A 119 -17.37 0.74 -2.69
C ASP A 119 -17.93 1.86 -1.80
N ASP A 120 -17.09 2.41 -0.93
CA ASP A 120 -17.36 3.55 -0.06
C ASP A 120 -16.16 4.50 -0.12
N VAL A 121 -16.40 5.80 -0.28
CA VAL A 121 -15.36 6.82 -0.42
C VAL A 121 -14.46 6.94 0.80
N ASN A 122 -14.93 6.51 1.98
CA ASN A 122 -14.16 6.54 3.21
C ASN A 122 -13.51 5.19 3.56
N SER A 123 -13.85 4.12 2.84
CA SER A 123 -13.28 2.80 3.10
C SER A 123 -12.01 2.56 2.29
N ILE A 124 -11.04 1.86 2.88
CA ILE A 124 -9.82 1.41 2.21
C ILE A 124 -10.05 0.37 1.10
N TRP A 125 -11.29 -0.08 0.89
CA TRP A 125 -11.65 -0.91 -0.25
C TRP A 125 -11.12 -0.28 -1.56
N GLY A 126 -10.35 -1.03 -2.34
CA GLY A 126 -9.78 -0.60 -3.62
C GLY A 126 -8.59 0.36 -3.51
N ALA A 127 -8.08 0.62 -2.31
CA ALA A 127 -7.09 1.66 -2.03
C ALA A 127 -5.71 1.13 -1.59
N CYS A 128 -5.39 -0.16 -1.80
CA CYS A 128 -4.08 -0.72 -1.47
C CYS A 128 -3.18 -0.78 -2.72
N ASN A 129 -1.91 -0.41 -2.57
CA ASN A 129 -0.88 -0.45 -3.62
C ASN A 129 -0.20 -1.83 -3.71
N HIS A 130 0.82 -1.93 -4.56
CA HIS A 130 1.71 -3.10 -4.69
C HIS A 130 2.87 -3.15 -3.67
N ASN A 131 2.80 -2.32 -2.65
CA ASN A 131 3.80 -2.13 -1.62
C ASN A 131 3.14 -1.59 -0.36
N LEU A 132 3.80 -1.75 0.79
CA LEU A 132 3.41 -1.14 2.05
C LEU A 132 4.64 -0.55 2.74
N VAL A 133 4.38 0.34 3.69
CA VAL A 133 5.35 0.91 4.64
C VAL A 133 4.69 0.87 6.01
N THR A 134 5.49 0.62 7.05
CA THR A 134 5.09 0.72 8.44
C THR A 134 5.83 1.89 9.09
N VAL A 135 5.09 2.77 9.76
CA VAL A 135 5.63 4.02 10.33
C VAL A 135 4.63 4.62 11.32
N ASP A 136 5.13 5.08 12.47
CA ASP A 136 4.42 5.95 13.42
C ASP A 136 4.17 7.33 12.79
N VAL A 137 2.98 7.54 12.22
CA VAL A 137 2.57 8.79 11.55
C VAL A 137 1.74 9.68 12.46
N ASP A 138 1.12 9.14 13.50
CA ASP A 138 0.33 9.91 14.45
C ASP A 138 1.09 10.32 15.73
N PHE A 139 2.32 9.84 15.87
CA PHE A 139 3.28 10.11 16.94
C PHE A 139 2.85 9.58 18.31
N ASP A 140 2.08 8.49 18.34
CA ASP A 140 1.70 7.81 19.57
C ASP A 140 2.71 6.75 20.04
N GLY A 141 3.77 6.53 19.25
CA GLY A 141 4.87 5.61 19.52
C GLY A 141 4.64 4.20 18.99
N LYS A 142 3.59 3.97 18.19
CA LYS A 142 3.24 2.70 17.56
C LYS A 142 3.20 2.88 16.04
N ASP A 143 3.47 1.81 15.30
CA ASP A 143 3.52 1.90 13.83
C ASP A 143 2.14 1.71 13.20
N GLU A 144 1.79 2.61 12.29
CA GLU A 144 0.66 2.46 11.37
C GLU A 144 1.07 1.72 10.09
N ILE A 145 0.08 1.21 9.34
CA ILE A 145 0.28 0.44 8.11
C ILE A 145 -0.22 1.27 6.93
N LEU A 146 0.72 1.78 6.12
CA LEU A 146 0.41 2.61 4.96
C LEU A 146 0.63 1.82 3.65
N SER A 147 -0.25 2.04 2.67
CA SER A 147 -0.10 1.49 1.33
C SER A 147 -0.67 2.43 0.27
N GLY A 148 0.12 3.39 -0.17
CA GLY A 148 -0.32 4.40 -1.15
C GLY A 148 -1.51 5.22 -0.63
N PRO A 149 -2.73 5.08 -1.20
CA PRO A 149 -3.89 5.87 -0.80
C PRO A 149 -4.66 5.32 0.42
N MET A 150 -4.05 4.51 1.29
CA MET A 150 -4.70 4.05 2.52
C MET A 150 -3.75 3.98 3.72
N ALA A 151 -4.34 4.07 4.91
CA ALA A 151 -3.69 3.76 6.18
C ALA A 151 -4.61 2.97 7.12
N ILE A 152 -4.02 2.03 7.85
CA ILE A 152 -4.63 1.26 8.95
C ILE A 152 -3.86 1.60 10.22
N ASP A 153 -4.59 1.83 11.31
CA ASP A 153 -4.06 2.18 12.62
C ASP A 153 -3.37 0.96 13.27
N HIS A 154 -2.53 1.19 14.29
CA HIS A 154 -1.84 0.15 15.03
C HIS A 154 -2.78 -0.92 15.62
N ASP A 155 -4.04 -0.55 15.91
CA ASP A 155 -5.08 -1.43 16.45
C ASP A 155 -5.91 -2.18 15.39
N GLY A 156 -5.61 -1.96 14.11
CA GLY A 156 -6.27 -2.58 12.97
C GLY A 156 -7.49 -1.83 12.43
N SER A 157 -7.85 -0.66 12.99
CA SER A 157 -8.91 0.18 12.46
C SER A 157 -8.49 0.97 11.21
N GLU A 158 -9.44 1.34 10.36
CA GLU A 158 -9.14 2.19 9.20
C GLU A 158 -8.92 3.64 9.65
N MET A 159 -7.73 4.20 9.36
CA MET A 159 -7.49 5.63 9.59
C MET A 159 -8.10 6.45 8.46
N TYR A 160 -7.71 6.13 7.22
CA TYR A 160 -8.20 6.83 6.04
C TYR A 160 -8.06 6.01 4.76
N ALA A 161 -8.95 6.33 3.82
CA ALA A 161 -8.70 6.22 2.39
C ALA A 161 -8.55 7.63 1.81
N VAL A 162 -7.49 7.86 1.04
CA VAL A 162 -7.20 9.16 0.44
C VAL A 162 -8.32 9.53 -0.53
N LYS A 163 -8.78 10.77 -0.44
CA LYS A 163 -9.83 11.32 -1.30
C LYS A 163 -9.54 12.76 -1.65
N VAL A 164 -10.00 13.17 -2.82
CA VAL A 164 -9.93 14.53 -3.33
C VAL A 164 -11.33 15.03 -3.65
N TYR A 165 -11.49 16.35 -3.73
CA TYR A 165 -12.80 16.99 -3.87
C TYR A 165 -12.85 17.82 -5.14
N ASP A 166 -13.98 17.78 -5.84
CA ASP A 166 -14.23 18.72 -6.94
C ASP A 166 -14.65 20.11 -6.41
N ASN A 167 -14.85 21.06 -7.33
CA ASN A 167 -15.24 22.44 -6.97
C ASN A 167 -16.63 22.53 -6.30
N ASP A 168 -17.46 21.49 -6.43
CA ASP A 168 -18.79 21.41 -5.84
C ASP A 168 -18.77 20.67 -4.49
N GLY A 169 -17.60 20.21 -4.04
CA GLY A 169 -17.38 19.52 -2.77
C GLY A 169 -17.69 18.01 -2.83
N ASN A 170 -17.83 17.42 -4.01
CA ASN A 170 -18.01 15.97 -4.14
C ASN A 170 -16.67 15.26 -4.00
N ALA A 171 -16.61 14.27 -3.11
CA ALA A 171 -15.41 13.47 -2.88
C ALA A 171 -15.25 12.37 -3.94
N GLN A 172 -14.01 12.15 -4.38
CA GLN A 172 -13.57 10.97 -5.10
C GLN A 172 -12.41 10.32 -4.35
N LYS A 173 -12.57 9.06 -3.97
CA LYS A 173 -11.51 8.23 -3.41
C LYS A 173 -10.46 7.95 -4.47
N LEU A 174 -9.19 8.06 -4.08
CA LEU A 174 -8.07 7.63 -4.92
C LEU A 174 -7.87 6.13 -4.77
N ALA A 175 -7.55 5.49 -5.89
CA ALA A 175 -7.53 4.03 -5.99
C ALA A 175 -6.11 3.49 -6.09
N HIS A 176 -6.01 2.16 -6.12
CA HIS A 176 -4.78 1.40 -6.38
C HIS A 176 -3.75 2.07 -7.32
N GLY A 177 -2.47 1.92 -6.96
CA GLY A 177 -1.32 2.18 -7.81
C GLY A 177 -0.06 1.36 -7.44
N ASP A 178 1.04 1.76 -8.07
CA ASP A 178 2.25 0.93 -8.16
C ASP A 178 3.40 1.39 -7.25
N ALA A 179 3.42 2.66 -6.83
CA ALA A 179 4.51 3.23 -6.06
C ALA A 179 4.03 4.35 -5.13
N PHE A 180 4.69 4.44 -3.98
CA PHE A 180 4.63 5.60 -3.09
C PHE A 180 5.91 5.67 -2.25
N ASP A 181 6.20 6.87 -1.72
CA ASP A 181 7.22 7.09 -0.70
C ASP A 181 6.59 7.83 0.48
N VAL A 182 6.92 7.41 1.70
CA VAL A 182 6.57 8.12 2.94
C VAL A 182 7.84 8.64 3.57
N ALA A 183 7.94 9.95 3.78
CA ALA A 183 9.14 10.56 4.36
C ALA A 183 8.84 11.91 5.02
N LYS A 184 9.80 12.39 5.81
CA LYS A 184 9.88 13.78 6.26
C LYS A 184 10.38 14.65 5.10
N THR A 185 9.58 14.76 4.04
CA THR A 185 9.92 15.44 2.79
C THR A 185 9.98 16.96 2.96
N ASP A 186 9.11 17.54 3.78
CA ASP A 186 9.15 18.95 4.19
C ASP A 186 9.80 19.04 5.59
N PRO A 187 11.00 19.65 5.74
CA PRO A 187 11.65 19.80 7.04
C PRO A 187 10.86 20.63 8.05
N ASP A 188 9.99 21.54 7.61
CA ASP A 188 9.19 22.43 8.48
C ASP A 188 7.82 21.86 8.86
N PHE A 189 7.30 20.90 8.09
CA PHE A 189 6.03 20.25 8.40
C PHE A 189 6.15 19.29 9.58
N ASN A 190 5.37 19.45 10.64
CA ASN A 190 5.43 18.52 11.79
C ASN A 190 4.63 17.23 11.52
N GLY A 191 5.17 16.38 10.65
CA GLY A 191 4.53 15.15 10.18
C GLY A 191 5.35 14.48 9.09
N TYR A 192 4.84 13.37 8.57
CA TYR A 192 5.34 12.73 7.34
C TYR A 192 4.38 13.04 6.20
N MET A 193 4.92 13.06 4.98
CA MET A 193 4.13 13.19 3.77
C MET A 193 4.31 11.96 2.91
N THR A 194 3.28 11.68 2.14
CA THR A 194 3.24 10.58 1.17
C THR A 194 3.18 11.15 -0.24
N TRP A 195 4.09 10.70 -1.10
CA TRP A 195 4.01 10.95 -2.55
C TRP A 195 3.61 9.65 -3.25
N ALA A 196 2.37 9.55 -3.73
CA ALA A 196 1.81 8.32 -4.29
C ALA A 196 1.29 8.50 -5.72
N CYS A 197 1.40 7.45 -6.53
CA CYS A 197 0.79 7.39 -7.87
C CYS A 197 -0.31 6.35 -7.96
N HIS A 198 -1.19 6.50 -8.95
CA HIS A 198 -2.40 5.69 -9.15
C HIS A 198 -2.53 5.16 -10.58
N GLU A 199 -2.91 3.89 -10.72
CA GLU A 199 -3.09 3.20 -12.02
C GLU A 199 -4.44 3.56 -12.67
N THR A 200 -5.44 3.88 -11.84
CA THR A 200 -6.81 4.09 -12.30
C THR A 200 -6.92 5.32 -13.20
N SER A 201 -7.37 5.12 -14.44
CA SER A 201 -7.73 6.21 -15.34
C SER A 201 -8.91 7.01 -14.79
N GLN A 202 -8.98 8.31 -15.10
CA GLN A 202 -10.10 9.21 -14.71
C GLN A 202 -10.19 9.53 -13.20
N LEU A 203 -9.04 9.56 -12.51
CA LEU A 203 -8.97 10.15 -11.17
C LEU A 203 -8.75 11.66 -11.27
N MET A 204 -9.31 12.40 -10.32
CA MET A 204 -9.03 13.83 -10.11
C MET A 204 -7.56 14.07 -9.73
N ALA A 205 -6.86 13.07 -9.20
CA ALA A 205 -5.41 13.03 -9.09
C ALA A 205 -4.88 11.63 -9.38
N ASN A 206 -3.95 11.50 -10.33
CA ASN A 206 -3.26 10.26 -10.68
C ASN A 206 -1.88 10.16 -10.01
N ILE A 207 -1.39 11.27 -9.49
CA ILE A 207 -0.23 11.35 -8.61
C ILE A 207 -0.44 12.52 -7.66
N GLU A 208 -0.13 12.33 -6.39
CA GLU A 208 -0.52 13.27 -5.34
C GLU A 208 0.39 13.22 -4.13
N TYR A 209 0.32 14.30 -3.36
CA TYR A 209 1.07 14.54 -2.14
C TYR A 209 0.10 14.76 -0.98
N HIS A 210 0.04 13.84 -0.02
CA HIS A 210 -0.85 13.91 1.15
C HIS A 210 -0.10 13.84 2.48
N ASP A 211 -0.72 14.37 3.54
CA ASP A 211 -0.29 14.17 4.92
C ASP A 211 -0.48 12.70 5.31
N ALA A 212 0.61 12.01 5.64
CA ALA A 212 0.62 10.58 5.92
C ALA A 212 -0.19 10.17 7.14
N ARG A 213 -0.54 11.12 8.02
CA ARG A 213 -1.41 10.86 9.19
C ARG A 213 -2.89 10.96 8.86
N THR A 214 -3.25 11.92 8.00
CA THR A 214 -4.66 12.31 7.81
C THR A 214 -5.23 11.89 6.46
N GLY A 215 -4.37 11.60 5.48
CA GLY A 215 -4.76 11.37 4.09
C GLY A 215 -5.20 12.64 3.36
N GLU A 216 -5.02 13.83 3.95
CA GLU A 216 -5.38 15.10 3.32
C GLU A 216 -4.41 15.44 2.20
N VAL A 217 -4.92 15.42 0.96
CA VAL A 217 -4.17 15.77 -0.24
C VAL A 217 -3.90 17.27 -0.26
N GLN A 218 -2.62 17.63 -0.31
CA GLN A 218 -2.16 19.01 -0.42
C GLN A 218 -2.22 19.49 -1.86
N TRP A 219 -1.73 18.66 -2.78
CA TRP A 219 -1.75 18.92 -4.22
C TRP A 219 -1.49 17.63 -5.00
N GLY A 220 -1.79 17.67 -6.30
CA GLY A 220 -1.55 16.56 -7.20
C GLY A 220 -1.86 16.91 -8.64
N TYR A 221 -1.62 15.95 -9.53
CA TYR A 221 -1.90 16.10 -10.95
C TYR A 221 -2.78 14.96 -11.46
N SER A 222 -3.76 15.30 -12.28
CA SER A 222 -4.53 14.30 -13.02
C SER A 222 -3.94 14.08 -14.41
N LYS A 223 -3.96 12.83 -14.84
CA LYS A 223 -3.80 12.47 -16.23
C LYS A 223 -4.65 11.26 -16.52
N ASN A 224 -5.40 11.28 -17.62
CA ASN A 224 -6.29 10.17 -17.96
C ASN A 224 -5.53 8.93 -18.50
N LYS A 225 -4.60 8.41 -17.70
CA LYS A 225 -3.73 7.27 -17.95
C LYS A 225 -3.10 6.84 -16.62
N ASP A 226 -2.80 5.55 -16.54
CA ASP A 226 -1.90 4.98 -15.53
C ASP A 226 -0.62 5.82 -15.32
N THR A 227 -0.39 6.17 -14.06
CA THR A 227 0.90 6.65 -13.55
C THR A 227 1.52 5.54 -12.71
N GLY A 228 2.26 4.65 -13.36
CA GLY A 228 2.78 3.43 -12.73
C GLY A 228 4.08 3.61 -11.92
N ARG A 229 4.56 4.85 -11.74
CA ARG A 229 5.72 5.18 -10.88
C ARG A 229 5.59 6.56 -10.27
N SER A 230 6.06 6.67 -9.05
CA SER A 230 6.39 7.89 -8.32
C SER A 230 7.73 7.68 -7.62
N ARG A 231 8.46 8.77 -7.35
CA ARG A 231 9.57 8.83 -6.41
C ARG A 231 9.67 10.19 -5.71
N SER A 232 10.10 10.19 -4.46
CA SER A 232 10.55 11.38 -3.74
C SER A 232 11.99 11.22 -3.22
N ALA A 233 12.78 12.28 -3.29
CA ALA A 233 14.12 12.37 -2.71
C ALA A 233 14.61 13.82 -2.71
N ASP A 234 15.42 14.19 -1.71
CA ASP A 234 16.24 15.41 -1.74
C ASP A 234 17.40 15.21 -2.75
N ILE A 235 17.26 15.82 -3.92
CA ILE A 235 18.21 15.71 -5.03
C ILE A 235 18.70 17.07 -5.51
N ASP A 236 18.00 18.16 -5.20
CA ASP A 236 18.35 19.52 -5.56
C ASP A 236 18.60 20.39 -4.30
N PRO A 237 19.87 20.68 -3.96
CA PRO A 237 20.20 21.44 -2.76
C PRO A 237 19.78 22.92 -2.81
N THR A 238 19.27 23.41 -3.95
CA THR A 238 18.76 24.77 -4.09
C THR A 238 17.31 24.93 -3.62
N HIS A 239 16.62 23.81 -3.38
CA HIS A 239 15.28 23.76 -2.83
C HIS A 239 15.31 23.11 -1.45
N LYS A 240 14.48 23.60 -0.54
CA LYS A 240 14.37 23.02 0.80
C LYS A 240 13.39 21.85 0.75
N GLY A 241 13.82 20.69 1.23
CA GLY A 241 12.99 19.49 1.28
C GLY A 241 13.22 18.59 0.07
N PHE A 242 12.31 17.65 -0.14
CA PHE A 242 12.46 16.65 -1.19
C PHE A 242 11.84 17.14 -2.51
N GLU A 243 12.46 16.79 -3.62
CA GLU A 243 11.81 16.79 -4.92
C GLU A 243 10.92 15.56 -5.06
N VAL A 244 9.87 15.71 -5.85
CA VAL A 244 8.95 14.62 -6.18
C VAL A 244 8.74 14.53 -7.69
N TRP A 245 8.59 13.31 -8.19
CA TRP A 245 8.36 13.07 -9.60
C TRP A 245 7.65 11.74 -9.85
N GLY A 246 7.21 11.51 -11.09
CA GLY A 246 6.55 10.28 -11.47
C GLY A 246 6.67 9.96 -12.95
N SER A 247 6.22 8.76 -13.30
CA SER A 247 6.08 8.34 -14.69
C SER A 247 5.03 9.18 -15.44
N THR A 248 4.94 9.00 -16.75
CA THR A 248 3.89 9.64 -17.56
C THR A 248 3.98 11.17 -17.58
N ALA A 249 5.21 11.69 -17.69
CA ALA A 249 5.54 13.10 -17.93
C ALA A 249 5.17 14.05 -16.78
N THR A 250 5.24 13.57 -15.54
CA THR A 250 5.29 14.47 -14.38
C THR A 250 6.61 15.23 -14.43
N ILE A 251 6.52 16.56 -14.45
CA ILE A 251 7.67 17.42 -14.32
C ILE A 251 8.13 17.35 -12.86
N PRO A 252 9.43 17.22 -12.57
CA PRO A 252 9.92 17.27 -11.20
C PRO A 252 9.44 18.54 -10.50
N ALA A 253 8.92 18.40 -9.30
CA ALA A 253 8.41 19.50 -8.50
C ALA A 253 9.02 19.49 -7.11
N ASN A 254 9.10 20.66 -6.48
CA ASN A 254 9.40 20.77 -5.06
C ASN A 254 8.17 20.41 -4.21
N ILE A 255 8.33 20.37 -2.89
CA ILE A 255 7.24 20.07 -1.93
C ILE A 255 6.03 21.03 -2.01
N SER A 256 6.20 22.24 -2.56
CA SER A 256 5.11 23.20 -2.77
C SER A 256 4.34 22.97 -4.09
N GLY A 257 4.75 21.97 -4.89
CA GLY A 257 4.14 21.67 -6.19
C GLY A 257 4.64 22.55 -7.33
N GLU A 258 5.68 23.36 -7.11
CA GLU A 258 6.30 24.17 -8.16
C GLU A 258 7.25 23.32 -8.98
N ASN A 259 7.10 23.35 -10.30
CA ASN A 259 7.99 22.68 -11.22
C ASN A 259 9.40 23.28 -11.14
N ILE A 260 10.41 22.44 -10.93
CA ILE A 260 11.83 22.85 -10.86
C ILE A 260 12.57 22.73 -12.21
N ALA A 261 11.85 22.30 -13.25
CA ALA A 261 12.32 22.26 -14.63
C ALA A 261 11.14 22.41 -15.60
N ASP A 262 11.40 22.72 -16.88
CA ASP A 262 10.33 22.76 -17.90
C ASP A 262 9.91 21.36 -18.37
N THR A 263 10.85 20.40 -18.29
CA THR A 263 10.66 18.99 -18.64
C THR A 263 11.60 18.12 -17.81
N TRP A 264 11.33 16.81 -17.74
CA TRP A 264 12.26 15.86 -17.11
C TRP A 264 13.69 15.96 -17.67
N ASN A 265 13.84 16.05 -18.99
CA ASN A 265 15.15 16.15 -19.65
C ASN A 265 15.82 17.51 -19.47
N GLY A 266 15.11 18.51 -18.92
CA GLY A 266 15.66 19.82 -18.58
C GLY A 266 16.35 19.83 -17.21
N LEU A 267 16.19 18.78 -16.40
CA LEU A 267 16.89 18.61 -15.13
C LEU A 267 18.37 18.24 -15.42
N ASN A 268 19.23 19.25 -15.52
CA ASN A 268 20.65 19.06 -15.85
C ASN A 268 21.55 19.15 -14.61
N SER A 269 22.59 18.32 -14.56
CA SER A 269 23.58 18.28 -13.47
C SER A 269 24.34 19.58 -13.25
N GLU A 270 24.33 20.50 -14.22
CA GLU A 270 24.93 21.84 -14.08
C GLU A 270 24.14 22.74 -13.10
N ASN A 271 22.85 22.45 -12.86
CA ASN A 271 22.04 23.09 -11.83
C ASN A 271 22.05 22.31 -10.49
N LEU A 272 22.54 21.07 -10.48
CA LEU A 272 22.61 20.17 -9.32
C LEU A 272 24.00 20.17 -8.67
N THR A 273 24.74 21.28 -8.75
CA THR A 273 26.06 21.38 -8.12
C THR A 273 25.92 21.39 -6.60
N VAL A 274 26.17 20.23 -6.00
CA VAL A 274 26.43 20.06 -4.57
C VAL A 274 27.68 20.88 -4.22
N PRO A 275 27.61 21.91 -3.35
CA PRO A 275 28.80 22.39 -2.69
C PRO A 275 29.24 21.27 -1.75
N LEU A 276 30.32 20.57 -2.10
CA LEU A 276 31.03 19.73 -1.14
C LEU A 276 31.53 20.65 -0.02
N THR A 277 30.87 20.61 1.13
CA THR A 277 31.37 21.17 2.40
C THR A 277 31.50 20.06 3.42
#